data_AF-A0A356HDP1-F1
#
_entry.id   AF-A0A356HDP1-F1
#
_cell.length_a   1.000
_cell.length_b   1.000
_cell.length_c   1.000
_cell.angle_alpha   90.00
_cell.angle_beta   90.00
_cell.angle_gamma   90.00
#
_symmetry.space_group_name_H-M   'P 1'
#
loop_
_entity.id
_entity.type
_entity.pdbx_description
1 polymer ?
#
loop_
_entity_poly.entity_id
_entity_poly.type
_entity_poly.pdbx_seq_one_letter_code
_entity_poly.pdbx_strand_id
1 'polypeptide(L)'
;MWMPCHDEFNLMWADKPGTGHYFAPPIHPDPRMYKYVWWIWTRASPWDGTAFFANTPALSMGQFRQIERQLIDAREHFFVYGIQRPRRGSALERSTPQWAHAIFAPAYDEDDDIAWQGHK
;
A
#
# COMPACT_ATOMS: atom_id res chain seq x y z
N MET A 1 8.23 -3.03 -10.18
CA MET A 1 7.49 -3.75 -9.13
C MET A 1 6.77 -4.89 -9.83
N TRP A 2 7.06 -6.13 -9.46
CA TRP A 2 6.45 -7.32 -10.07
C TRP A 2 5.10 -7.62 -9.39
N MET A 3 4.13 -8.10 -10.16
CA MET A 3 2.82 -8.54 -9.68
C MET A 3 2.38 -9.75 -10.50
N PRO A 4 1.81 -10.80 -9.88
CA PRO A 4 1.27 -11.91 -10.65
C PRO A 4 0.09 -11.46 -11.51
N CYS A 5 -0.06 -12.03 -12.69
CA CYS A 5 -1.35 -12.06 -13.37
C CYS A 5 -2.21 -13.25 -12.89
N HIS A 6 -3.47 -13.30 -13.30
CA HIS A 6 -4.36 -14.42 -12.92
C HIS A 6 -3.83 -15.79 -13.36
N ASP A 7 -3.23 -15.88 -14.55
CA ASP A 7 -2.69 -17.15 -15.06
C ASP A 7 -1.51 -17.64 -14.20
N GLU A 8 -0.56 -16.74 -13.92
CA GLU A 8 0.56 -17.02 -13.00
C GLU A 8 0.04 -17.38 -11.61
N PHE A 9 -0.98 -16.67 -11.12
CA PHE A 9 -1.60 -16.96 -9.84
C PHE A 9 -2.13 -18.40 -9.79
N ASN A 10 -2.93 -18.77 -10.78
CA ASN A 10 -3.56 -20.09 -10.83
C ASN A 10 -2.52 -21.21 -10.91
N LEU A 11 -1.43 -21.01 -11.64
CA LEU A 11 -0.36 -22.00 -11.78
C LEU A 11 0.43 -22.21 -10.48
N MET A 12 0.64 -21.14 -9.70
CA MET A 12 1.59 -21.16 -8.60
C MET A 12 0.96 -21.17 -7.21
N TRP A 13 -0.29 -20.72 -7.03
CA TRP A 13 -0.91 -20.52 -5.72
C TRP A 13 -2.29 -21.13 -5.53
N ALA A 14 -3.04 -21.50 -6.59
CA ALA A 14 -4.43 -21.94 -6.46
C ALA A 14 -4.67 -23.06 -5.43
N ASP A 15 -3.73 -24.01 -5.33
CA ASP A 15 -3.85 -25.17 -4.43
C ASP A 15 -3.04 -25.02 -3.13
N LYS A 16 -2.50 -23.82 -2.85
CA LYS A 16 -1.68 -23.55 -1.66
C LYS A 16 -2.50 -22.85 -0.58
N PRO A 17 -2.14 -22.98 0.70
CA PRO A 17 -2.79 -22.23 1.78
C PRO A 17 -2.56 -20.72 1.59
N GLY A 18 -3.61 -19.92 1.76
CA GLY A 18 -3.55 -18.46 1.60
C GLY A 18 -2.45 -17.80 2.40
N THR A 19 -1.67 -16.95 1.74
CA THR A 19 -0.54 -16.23 2.31
C THR A 19 -0.52 -14.79 1.80
N GLY A 20 -0.07 -13.86 2.65
CA GLY A 20 0.19 -12.47 2.27
C GLY A 20 1.60 -12.27 1.73
N HIS A 21 1.72 -11.61 0.58
CA HIS A 21 2.99 -11.24 -0.05
C HIS A 21 3.14 -9.71 -0.06
N TYR A 22 4.27 -9.17 0.42
CA TYR A 22 4.41 -7.73 0.69
C TYR A 22 5.54 -7.09 -0.14
N PHE A 23 5.19 -6.10 -0.96
CA PHE A 23 6.08 -5.34 -1.82
C PHE A 23 5.96 -3.85 -1.50
N ALA A 24 6.51 -3.46 -0.36
CA ALA A 24 6.42 -2.10 0.14
C ALA A 24 7.72 -1.69 0.87
N PRO A 25 8.05 -0.39 0.92
CA PRO A 25 9.13 0.08 1.77
C PRO A 25 8.80 -0.15 3.25
N PRO A 26 9.82 -0.26 4.13
CA PRO A 26 9.62 -0.27 5.57
C PRO A 26 8.84 0.97 6.04
N ILE A 27 7.98 0.78 7.04
CA ILE A 27 7.24 1.88 7.66
C ILE A 27 8.19 2.66 8.57
N HIS A 28 8.30 3.96 8.34
CA HIS A 28 9.09 4.87 9.15
C HIS A 28 8.43 5.04 10.53
N PRO A 29 9.17 5.07 11.64
CA PRO A 29 8.58 5.12 12.99
C PRO A 29 7.84 6.44 13.30
N ASP A 30 8.25 7.55 12.68
CA ASP A 30 7.53 8.83 12.80
C ASP A 30 6.47 8.97 11.68
N PRO A 31 5.16 8.97 12.01
CA PRO A 31 4.07 9.08 11.03
C PRO A 31 3.99 10.45 10.35
N ARG A 32 4.70 11.46 10.86
CA ARG A 32 4.75 12.79 10.24
C ARG A 32 5.69 12.86 9.04
N MET A 33 6.53 11.85 8.83
CA MET A 33 7.52 11.86 7.75
C MET A 33 6.90 11.45 6.42
N TYR A 34 6.09 10.38 6.43
CA TYR A 34 5.53 9.80 5.22
C TYR A 34 4.04 9.46 5.39
N LYS A 35 3.27 9.65 4.31
CA LYS A 35 2.01 8.96 4.10
C LYS A 35 2.30 7.70 3.31
N TYR A 36 1.67 6.61 3.70
CA TYR A 36 1.74 5.34 2.98
C TYR A 36 0.44 5.11 2.25
N VAL A 37 0.54 4.75 0.97
CA VAL A 37 -0.63 4.36 0.18
C VAL A 37 -0.42 2.94 -0.32
N TRP A 38 -1.49 2.16 -0.26
CA TRP A 38 -1.45 0.72 -0.42
C TRP A 38 -2.41 0.25 -1.50
N TRP A 39 -2.09 -0.87 -2.12
CA TRP A 39 -3.00 -1.65 -2.95
C TRP A 39 -2.91 -3.11 -2.55
N ILE A 40 -4.03 -3.82 -2.60
CA ILE A 40 -4.09 -5.25 -2.33
C ILE A 40 -4.67 -5.93 -3.56
N TRP A 41 -3.87 -6.73 -4.24
CA TRP A 41 -4.30 -7.59 -5.33
C TRP A 41 -4.66 -8.97 -4.77
N THR A 42 -5.75 -9.54 -5.27
CA THR A 42 -6.22 -10.90 -4.94
C THR A 42 -6.64 -11.60 -6.23
N ARG A 43 -6.91 -12.90 -6.19
CA ARG A 43 -7.50 -13.63 -7.33
C ARG A 43 -8.83 -13.04 -7.82
N ALA A 44 -9.54 -12.31 -6.96
CA ALA A 44 -10.81 -11.67 -7.32
C ALA A 44 -10.63 -10.26 -7.91
N SER A 45 -9.41 -9.72 -7.95
CA SER A 45 -9.14 -8.41 -8.51
C SER A 45 -9.40 -8.42 -10.02
N PRO A 46 -10.16 -7.49 -10.59
CA PRO A 46 -10.57 -7.58 -12.00
C PRO A 46 -9.47 -7.15 -12.99
N TRP A 47 -8.33 -6.66 -12.50
CA TRP A 47 -7.24 -6.16 -13.32
C TRP A 47 -5.89 -6.74 -12.88
N ASP A 48 -5.01 -6.88 -13.86
CA ASP A 48 -3.62 -7.30 -13.71
C ASP A 48 -2.65 -6.20 -14.12
N GLY A 49 -1.37 -6.41 -13.80
CA GLY A 49 -0.26 -5.53 -14.16
C GLY A 49 -0.50 -4.05 -13.86
N THR A 50 -0.14 -3.19 -14.82
CA THR A 50 -0.27 -1.74 -14.68
C THR A 50 -1.73 -1.27 -14.60
N ALA A 51 -2.66 -2.00 -15.22
CA ALA A 51 -4.08 -1.66 -15.21
C ALA A 51 -4.68 -1.73 -13.81
N PHE A 52 -4.20 -2.64 -12.96
CA PHE A 52 -4.60 -2.70 -11.56
C PHE A 52 -4.35 -1.39 -10.82
N PHE A 53 -3.13 -0.84 -10.90
CA PHE A 53 -2.79 0.42 -10.24
C PHE A 53 -3.53 1.64 -10.81
N ALA A 54 -3.86 1.61 -12.10
CA ALA A 54 -4.58 2.69 -12.76
C ALA A 54 -6.08 2.71 -12.39
N ASN A 55 -6.68 1.54 -12.14
CA ASN A 55 -8.13 1.40 -11.96
C ASN A 55 -8.54 1.06 -10.51
N THR A 56 -7.61 0.61 -9.67
CA THR A 56 -7.88 0.26 -8.27
C THR A 56 -7.58 1.46 -7.37
N PRO A 57 -8.56 1.94 -6.57
CA PRO A 57 -8.32 2.99 -5.61
C PRO A 57 -7.22 2.60 -4.62
N ALA A 58 -6.32 3.54 -4.34
CA ALA A 58 -5.33 3.36 -3.29
C ALA A 58 -5.98 3.43 -1.91
N LEU A 59 -5.44 2.67 -0.97
CA LEU A 59 -5.91 2.57 0.41
C LEU A 59 -5.00 3.36 1.35
N SER A 60 -5.60 3.96 2.38
CA SER A 60 -4.87 4.48 3.55
C SER A 60 -4.33 3.35 4.42
N MET A 61 -3.49 3.66 5.42
CA MET A 61 -2.95 2.64 6.32
C MET A 61 -4.07 1.91 7.08
N GLY A 62 -5.03 2.67 7.63
CA GLY A 62 -6.15 2.08 8.38
C GLY A 62 -7.00 1.15 7.52
N GLN A 63 -7.32 1.57 6.29
CA GLN A 63 -8.08 0.76 5.33
C GLN A 63 -7.32 -0.51 4.93
N PHE A 64 -6.03 -0.38 4.62
CA PHE A 64 -5.17 -1.50 4.30
C PHE A 64 -5.17 -2.55 5.41
N ARG A 65 -4.93 -2.14 6.65
CA ARG A 65 -4.87 -3.07 7.80
C ARG A 65 -6.19 -3.75 8.08
N GLN A 66 -7.31 -3.07 7.86
CA GLN A 66 -8.63 -3.67 7.99
C GLN A 66 -8.85 -4.78 6.95
N ILE A 67 -8.54 -4.52 5.67
CA ILE A 67 -8.72 -5.51 4.59
C ILE A 67 -7.72 -6.66 4.73
N GLU A 68 -6.45 -6.36 5.05
CA GLU A 68 -5.41 -7.35 5.33
C GLU A 68 -5.88 -8.36 6.40
N ARG A 69 -6.45 -7.85 7.49
CA ARG A 69 -6.96 -8.71 8.56
C ARG A 69 -8.06 -9.65 8.06
N GLN A 70 -9.00 -9.13 7.27
CA GLN A 70 -10.09 -9.92 6.70
C GLN A 70 -9.56 -11.05 5.80
N LEU A 71 -8.56 -10.75 4.95
CA LEU A 71 -7.95 -11.73 4.06
C LEU A 71 -7.16 -12.80 4.80
N ILE A 72 -6.45 -12.42 5.87
CA ILE A 72 -5.77 -13.36 6.76
C ILE A 72 -6.78 -14.29 7.43
N ASP A 73 -7.85 -13.74 8.01
CA ASP A 73 -8.88 -14.52 8.70
C ASP A 73 -9.62 -15.47 7.71
N ALA A 74 -9.80 -15.05 6.45
CA ALA A 74 -10.34 -15.87 5.38
C ALA A 74 -9.35 -16.89 4.78
N ARG A 75 -8.06 -16.83 5.16
CA ARG A 75 -6.97 -17.64 4.58
C ARG A 75 -6.90 -17.50 3.05
N GLU A 76 -7.05 -16.28 2.56
CA GLU A 76 -6.92 -15.93 1.14
C GLU A 76 -5.47 -15.59 0.78
N HIS A 77 -5.08 -15.83 -0.47
CA HIS A 77 -3.83 -15.28 -0.99
C HIS A 77 -4.01 -13.83 -1.38
N PHE A 78 -3.06 -12.98 -1.01
CA PHE A 78 -3.08 -11.58 -1.38
C PHE A 78 -1.68 -10.99 -1.53
N PHE A 79 -1.58 -9.99 -2.40
CA PHE A 79 -0.34 -9.33 -2.76
C PHE A 79 -0.48 -7.84 -2.47
N VAL A 80 0.32 -7.35 -1.54
CA VAL A 80 0.28 -5.98 -1.05
C VAL A 80 1.37 -5.18 -1.74
N TYR A 81 0.99 -4.05 -2.32
CA TYR A 81 1.89 -3.08 -2.92
C TYR A 81 1.79 -1.78 -2.15
N GLY A 82 2.92 -1.24 -1.73
CA GLY A 82 2.96 0.00 -0.97
C GLY A 82 3.97 0.97 -1.55
N ILE A 83 3.62 2.25 -1.54
CA ILE A 83 4.56 3.34 -1.76
C ILE A 83 4.46 4.33 -0.62
N GLN A 84 5.53 5.08 -0.42
CA GLN A 84 5.56 6.19 0.53
C GLN A 84 5.60 7.53 -0.21
N ARG A 85 4.90 8.51 0.34
CA ARG A 85 4.90 9.91 -0.12
C ARG A 85 5.33 10.78 1.05
N PRO A 86 6.34 11.64 0.88
CA PRO A 86 6.72 12.56 1.96
C PRO A 86 5.53 13.45 2.29
N ARG A 87 5.31 13.76 3.57
CA ARG A 87 4.23 14.66 3.99
C ARG A 87 4.67 16.11 3.91
N ARG A 88 3.73 16.99 3.60
CA ARG A 88 3.91 18.45 3.79
C ARG A 88 4.19 18.76 5.26
N GLY A 89 5.01 19.77 5.51
CA GLY A 89 5.48 20.20 6.83
C GLY A 89 6.53 19.28 7.47
N SER A 90 6.90 18.17 6.82
CA SER A 90 7.92 17.26 7.32
C SER A 90 9.34 17.85 7.22
N ALA A 91 10.30 17.25 7.91
CA ALA A 91 11.71 17.61 7.74
C ALA A 91 12.23 17.34 6.31
N LEU A 92 11.60 16.42 5.59
CA LEU A 92 11.97 16.03 4.22
C LEU A 92 11.64 17.14 3.22
N GLU A 93 10.48 17.79 3.35
CA GLU A 93 10.08 18.91 2.50
C GLU A 93 11.07 20.08 2.60
N ARG A 94 11.60 20.31 3.81
CA ARG A 94 12.57 21.37 4.10
C ARG A 94 13.99 21.03 3.62
N SER A 95 14.25 19.79 3.21
CA SER A 95 15.55 19.33 2.73
C SER A 95 15.59 19.26 1.20
N THR A 96 16.47 20.04 0.58
CA THR A 96 16.77 20.12 -0.87
C THR A 96 17.28 18.78 -1.46
N PRO A 97 17.72 18.71 -2.74
CA PRO A 97 16.99 18.73 -4.01
C PRO A 97 16.26 17.41 -4.33
N GLN A 98 16.50 16.34 -3.57
CA GLN A 98 15.96 15.00 -3.85
C GLN A 98 14.41 14.96 -3.86
N TRP A 99 13.79 15.92 -3.17
CA TRP A 99 12.34 16.09 -3.10
C TRP A 99 11.80 17.24 -3.96
N ALA A 100 12.63 17.87 -4.80
CA ALA A 100 12.23 19.02 -5.62
C ALA A 100 11.09 18.71 -6.62
N HIS A 101 10.94 17.43 -6.99
CA HIS A 101 9.87 16.95 -7.88
C HIS A 101 8.96 15.92 -7.20
N ALA A 102 9.01 15.84 -5.88
CA ALA A 102 8.21 14.87 -5.15
C ALA A 102 6.74 15.29 -5.11
N ILE A 103 5.86 14.31 -5.28
CA ILE A 103 4.43 14.49 -4.98
C ILE A 103 4.29 14.33 -3.47
N PHE A 104 4.02 15.42 -2.78
CA PHE A 104 3.80 15.41 -1.34
C PHE A 104 2.36 15.01 -1.01
N ALA A 105 2.23 14.21 0.06
CA ALA A 105 0.96 13.95 0.71
C ALA A 105 0.56 15.11 1.65
N PRO A 106 -0.71 15.21 2.06
CA PRO A 106 -1.15 16.18 3.06
C PRO A 106 -0.31 16.13 4.34
N ALA A 107 -0.26 17.26 5.05
CA ALA A 107 0.33 17.29 6.39
C ALA A 107 -0.41 16.31 7.30
N TYR A 108 0.28 15.77 8.31
CA TYR A 108 -0.30 14.75 9.19
C TYR A 108 -1.57 15.21 9.92
N ASP A 109 -1.60 16.48 10.34
CA ASP A 109 -2.73 17.07 11.08
C ASP A 109 -3.92 17.42 10.17
N GLU A 110 -3.69 17.51 8.85
CA GLU A 110 -4.72 17.77 7.81
C GLU A 110 -5.21 16.47 7.14
N ASP A 111 -4.64 15.33 7.53
CA ASP A 111 -5.01 14.02 7.01
C ASP A 111 -6.14 13.43 7.86
N ASP A 112 -7.28 13.21 7.23
CA ASP A 112 -8.49 12.68 7.88
C ASP A 112 -8.60 11.15 7.78
N ASP A 113 -7.59 10.48 7.20
CA ASP A 113 -7.56 9.03 7.13
C ASP A 113 -7.53 8.37 8.50
N ILE A 114 -8.17 7.20 8.58
CA ILE A 114 -8.23 6.38 9.78
C ILE A 114 -6.81 5.98 10.19
N ALA A 115 -6.40 6.39 11.39
CA ALA A 115 -5.09 6.06 11.92
C ALA A 115 -4.98 4.59 12.33
N TRP A 116 -3.87 3.96 11.99
CA TRP A 116 -3.43 2.69 12.56
C TRP A 116 -2.05 2.86 13.18
N GLN A 117 -1.93 2.64 14.48
CA GLN A 117 -0.70 2.89 15.25
C GLN A 117 -0.12 4.30 15.02
N GLY A 118 -0.98 5.30 14.87
CA GLY A 118 -0.58 6.69 14.59
C GLY A 118 -0.22 6.97 13.13
N HIS A 119 -0.24 6.00 12.23
CA HIS A 119 -0.10 6.24 10.79
C HIS A 119 -1.48 6.42 10.16
N LYS A 120 -1.70 7.59 9.58
CA LYS A 120 -2.85 7.90 8.74
C LYS A 120 -2.52 7.58 7.28
#